data_AF-A0A8S2WDW5-F1
#
_entry.id   AF-A0A8S2WDW5-F1
#
_cell.length_a   1.000
_cell.length_b   1.000
_cell.length_c   1.000
_cell.angle_alpha   90.00
_cell.angle_beta   90.00
_cell.angle_gamma   90.00
#
_symmetry.space_group_name_H-M   'P 1'
#
loop_
_entity.id
_entity.type
_entity.pdbx_description
1 polymer ?
#
loop_
_entity_poly.entity_id
_entity_poly.type
_entity_poly.pdbx_seq_one_letter_code
_entity_poly.pdbx_strand_id
1 'polypeptide(L)'
;LVTVGLVQRATIDASVKLLGGKTHGQLSRAGKVKLATPKVGKQEDKPKKLTGRAKQRQLYTKRFVNKITTIDGRRCGPNSNQA
;
A
#
# COMPACT_ATOMS: atom_id res chain seq x y z
N LEU A 1 -29.17 -53.94 -40.41
CA LEU A 1 -29.10 -53.34 -39.06
C LEU A 1 -27.66 -53.45 -38.59
N VAL A 2 -26.88 -52.36 -38.68
CA VAL A 2 -25.49 -52.34 -38.19
C VAL A 2 -25.53 -51.92 -36.73
N THR A 3 -25.17 -52.83 -35.83
CA THR A 3 -24.99 -52.54 -34.40
C THR A 3 -23.68 -51.80 -34.21
N VAL A 4 -23.76 -50.49 -33.98
CA VAL A 4 -22.62 -49.66 -33.58
C VAL A 4 -22.58 -49.65 -32.05
N GLY A 5 -21.55 -50.28 -31.46
CA GLY A 5 -21.39 -50.39 -30.02
C GLY A 5 -19.92 -50.42 -29.62
N LEU A 6 -19.64 -49.91 -28.42
CA LEU A 6 -18.29 -49.85 -27.86
C LEU A 6 -17.88 -51.22 -27.32
N VAL A 7 -16.67 -51.66 -27.66
CA VAL A 7 -16.11 -52.95 -27.21
C VAL A 7 -15.64 -52.84 -25.75
N GLN A 8 -15.78 -53.93 -25.00
CA GLN A 8 -15.38 -54.00 -23.60
C GLN A 8 -13.87 -53.68 -23.48
N ARG A 9 -13.52 -52.73 -22.59
CA ARG A 9 -12.16 -52.15 -22.36
C ARG A 9 -11.71 -51.06 -23.34
N ALA A 10 -12.60 -50.49 -24.15
CA ALA A 10 -12.29 -49.27 -24.91
C ALA A 10 -11.97 -48.09 -23.97
N THR A 11 -10.84 -47.41 -24.20
CA THR A 11 -10.46 -46.21 -23.45
C THR A 11 -11.09 -44.98 -24.11
N ILE A 12 -11.83 -44.19 -23.34
CA ILE A 12 -12.51 -42.99 -23.83
C ILE A 12 -11.86 -41.78 -23.17
N ASP A 13 -11.21 -40.93 -23.98
CA ASP A 13 -10.67 -39.65 -23.52
C ASP A 13 -11.73 -38.55 -23.69
N ALA A 14 -12.26 -38.07 -22.56
CA ALA A 14 -13.25 -37.00 -22.52
C ALA A 14 -12.67 -35.77 -21.81
N SER A 15 -12.33 -34.73 -22.56
CA SER A 15 -11.90 -33.44 -21.99
C SER A 15 -13.09 -32.52 -21.77
N VAL A 16 -13.64 -32.52 -20.55
CA VAL A 16 -14.74 -31.61 -20.18
C VAL A 16 -14.16 -30.32 -19.58
N LYS A 17 -14.53 -29.17 -20.14
CA LYS A 17 -14.15 -27.85 -19.59
C LYS A 17 -14.90 -27.63 -18.27
N LEU A 18 -14.17 -27.36 -17.19
CA LEU A 18 -14.78 -27.00 -15.90
C LEU A 18 -15.52 -25.66 -16.01
N LEU A 19 -16.77 -25.62 -15.54
CA LEU A 19 -17.51 -24.36 -15.37
C LEU A 19 -16.81 -23.51 -14.30
N GLY A 20 -16.32 -22.32 -14.68
CA GLY A 20 -15.68 -21.38 -13.75
C GLY A 20 -14.30 -20.85 -14.14
N GLY A 21 -13.82 -21.11 -15.37
CA GLY A 21 -12.48 -20.73 -15.85
C GLY A 21 -12.14 -19.23 -16.00
N LYS A 22 -12.85 -18.32 -15.33
CA LYS A 22 -12.55 -16.87 -15.29
C LYS A 22 -12.76 -16.33 -13.88
N THR A 23 -11.70 -16.36 -13.08
CA THR A 23 -11.64 -15.68 -11.78
C THR A 23 -11.50 -14.17 -12.00
N HIS A 24 -12.45 -13.39 -11.46
CA HIS A 24 -12.36 -11.93 -11.48
C HIS A 24 -11.27 -11.47 -10.50
N GLY A 25 -10.34 -10.64 -10.99
CA GLY A 25 -9.17 -10.20 -10.22
C GLY A 25 -7.99 -11.16 -10.36
N GLN A 26 -7.18 -10.96 -11.41
CA GLN A 26 -5.91 -11.66 -11.55
C GLN A 26 -4.93 -11.29 -10.43
N LEU A 27 -4.30 -12.31 -9.82
CA LEU A 27 -3.30 -12.14 -8.77
C LEU A 27 -1.95 -11.62 -9.30
N SER A 28 -1.76 -11.58 -10.62
CA SER A 28 -0.54 -11.12 -11.30
C SER A 28 -0.14 -9.68 -10.95
N ARG A 29 -1.06 -8.88 -10.40
CA ARG A 29 -0.81 -7.47 -10.02
C ARG A 29 -0.56 -7.27 -8.53
N ALA A 30 -0.55 -8.32 -7.72
CA ALA A 30 -0.27 -8.23 -6.30
C ALA A 30 1.14 -7.64 -6.08
N GLY A 31 1.25 -6.61 -5.26
CA GLY A 31 2.53 -6.00 -4.91
C GLY A 31 3.18 -5.11 -5.99
N LYS A 32 2.58 -4.95 -7.18
CA LYS A 32 3.13 -4.14 -8.30
C LYS A 32 3.67 -2.78 -7.85
N VAL A 33 2.89 -2.05 -7.06
CA VAL A 33 3.26 -0.69 -6.62
C VAL A 33 4.42 -0.70 -5.62
N LYS A 34 4.42 -1.63 -4.66
CA LYS A 34 5.49 -1.74 -3.66
C LYS A 34 6.83 -2.13 -4.27
N LEU A 35 6.81 -2.95 -5.33
CA LEU A 35 8.00 -3.34 -6.07
C LEU A 35 8.51 -2.23 -7.01
N ALA A 36 7.60 -1.40 -7.55
CA ALA A 36 7.97 -0.29 -8.42
C ALA A 36 8.59 0.89 -7.66
N THR A 37 8.20 1.14 -6.41
CA THR A 37 8.74 2.27 -5.63
C THR A 37 10.15 2.00 -5.12
N PRO A 38 11.10 2.96 -5.23
CA PRO A 38 12.43 2.81 -4.66
C PRO A 38 12.36 2.65 -3.14
N LYS A 39 13.16 1.74 -2.60
CA LYS A 39 13.21 1.50 -1.15
C LYS A 39 14.05 2.56 -0.46
N VAL A 40 13.43 3.68 -0.10
CA VAL A 40 14.11 4.74 0.65
C VAL A 40 14.36 4.28 2.09
N GLY A 41 15.63 4.26 2.50
CA GLY A 41 16.05 3.97 3.87
C GLY A 41 15.57 5.03 4.86
N LYS A 42 15.46 4.67 6.13
CA LYS A 42 15.24 5.67 7.18
C LYS A 42 16.56 6.41 7.39
N GLN A 43 16.52 7.74 7.44
CA GLN A 43 17.68 8.55 7.80
C GLN A 43 18.09 8.24 9.25
N GLU A 44 19.36 7.91 9.45
CA GLU A 44 19.89 7.40 10.73
C GLU A 44 20.05 8.51 11.78
N ASP A 45 20.33 9.74 11.36
CA ASP A 45 20.78 10.82 12.26
C ASP A 45 19.65 11.62 12.94
N LYS A 46 18.46 11.03 13.10
CA LYS A 46 17.36 11.74 13.78
C LYS A 46 17.46 11.52 15.29
N PRO A 47 17.66 12.59 16.10
CA PRO A 47 17.67 12.43 17.55
C PRO A 47 16.34 11.87 18.02
N LYS A 48 16.39 11.08 19.10
CA LYS A 48 15.19 10.49 19.70
C LYS A 48 14.19 11.60 20.03
N LYS A 49 12.93 11.42 19.61
CA LYS A 49 11.87 12.39 19.88
C LYS A 49 11.64 12.45 21.40
N LEU A 50 11.57 13.68 21.93
CA LEU A 50 11.17 13.90 23.32
C LEU A 50 9.75 13.32 23.56
N THR A 51 9.56 12.70 24.72
CA THR A 51 8.29 12.11 25.15
C THR A 51 7.79 12.74 26.46
N GLY A 52 6.51 12.53 26.79
CA GLY A 52 5.90 12.98 28.03
C GLY A 52 5.95 14.50 28.27
N ARG A 53 6.30 14.88 29.50
CA ARG A 53 6.33 16.28 29.97
C ARG A 53 7.30 17.15 29.16
N ALA A 54 8.45 16.60 28.78
CA ALA A 54 9.43 17.33 27.97
C ALA A 54 8.86 17.70 26.60
N LYS A 55 8.12 16.78 25.96
CA LYS A 55 7.41 17.05 24.70
C LYS A 55 6.35 18.13 24.85
N GLN A 56 5.57 18.08 25.92
CA GLN A 56 4.54 19.10 26.19
C GLN A 56 5.16 20.49 26.38
N ARG A 57 6.27 20.61 27.13
CA ARG A 57 7.02 21.86 27.26
C ARG A 57 7.49 22.37 25.89
N GLN A 58 8.10 21.51 25.08
CA GLN A 58 8.57 21.88 23.74
C GLN A 58 7.41 22.34 22.83
N LEU A 59 6.25 21.68 22.88
CA LEU A 59 5.07 22.08 22.10
C LEU A 59 4.49 23.42 22.55
N TYR A 60 4.46 23.68 23.86
CA TYR A 60 4.02 24.97 24.39
C TYR A 60 4.93 26.10 23.91
N THR A 61 6.25 25.94 24.07
CA THR A 61 7.23 26.91 23.57
C THR A 61 7.08 27.14 22.07
N LYS A 62 6.91 26.08 21.26
CA LYS A 62 6.73 26.21 19.79
C LYS A 62 5.41 26.86 19.37
N ARG A 63 4.32 26.69 20.13
CA ARG A 63 2.98 27.17 19.74
C ARG A 63 2.67 28.57 20.26
N PHE A 64 3.14 28.89 21.46
CA PHE A 64 2.71 30.08 22.18
C PHE A 64 3.85 31.07 22.43
N VAL A 65 5.04 30.59 22.79
CA VAL A 65 6.18 31.48 23.11
C VAL A 65 6.90 31.92 21.83
N ASN A 66 7.32 30.96 21.01
CA ASN A 66 8.02 31.18 19.74
C ASN A 66 7.04 31.12 18.57
N LYS A 67 5.90 31.79 18.70
CA LYS A 67 4.87 31.81 17.66
C LYS A 67 5.38 32.63 16.47
N ILE A 68 5.64 31.98 15.34
CA ILE A 68 5.87 32.67 14.06
C ILE A 68 4.53 33.25 13.63
N THR A 69 4.26 34.49 14.03
CA THR A 69 3.28 35.32 13.36
C THR A 69 3.91 35.74 12.03
N THR A 70 3.81 34.84 11.06
CA THR A 70 3.52 35.19 9.67
C THR A 70 4.63 35.89 8.87
N ILE A 71 4.94 35.31 7.72
CA ILE A 71 5.33 36.08 6.54
C ILE A 71 4.05 36.86 6.15
N ASP A 72 4.09 38.18 6.16
CA ASP A 72 3.01 39.09 5.73
C ASP A 72 1.66 39.03 6.48
N GLY A 73 1.64 38.75 7.79
CA GLY A 73 0.41 38.85 8.61
C GLY A 73 -0.55 37.65 8.54
N ARG A 74 -0.31 36.64 7.68
CA ARG A 74 -1.15 35.43 7.54
C ARG A 74 -0.68 34.22 8.36
N ARG A 75 -1.59 33.63 9.15
CA ARG A 75 -1.30 32.44 9.99
C ARG A 75 -0.83 31.27 9.12
N CYS A 76 0.47 30.97 9.17
CA CYS A 76 1.04 29.78 8.52
C CYS A 76 0.91 28.54 9.42
N GLY A 77 0.63 27.39 8.82
CA GLY A 77 0.59 26.11 9.51
C GLY A 77 2.00 25.60 9.85
N PRO A 78 2.13 24.70 10.85
CA PRO A 78 3.42 24.20 11.33
C PRO A 78 4.21 23.33 10.34
N ASN A 79 3.60 22.89 9.24
CA ASN A 79 4.23 22.10 8.18
C ASN A 79 3.99 22.78 6.80
N SER A 80 4.10 24.11 6.77
CA SER A 80 4.04 24.88 5.53
C SER A 80 5.45 24.94 4.97
N ASN A 81 5.72 24.21 3.89
CA ASN A 81 6.98 24.35 3.18
C ASN A 81 6.96 25.68 2.42
N GLN A 82 8.01 26.48 2.55
CA GLN A 82 8.22 27.61 1.65
C GLN A 82 8.53 27.02 0.28
N ALA A 83 7.71 27.35 -0.71
CA ALA A 83 7.93 26.94 -2.10
C ALA A 83 9.15 27.68 -2.66
#